data_AF-A0A7V2WV21-F1
#
_entry.id   AF-A0A7V2WV21-F1
#
_cell.length_a   1.000
_cell.length_b   1.000
_cell.length_c   1.000
_cell.angle_alpha   90.00
_cell.angle_beta   90.00
_cell.angle_gamma   90.00
#
_symmetry.space_group_name_H-M   'P 1'
#
loop_
_entity.id
_entity.type
_entity.pdbx_description
1 polymer ?
#
loop_
_entity_poly.entity_id
_entity_poly.type
_entity_poly.pdbx_seq_one_letter_code
_entity_poly.pdbx_strand_id
1 'polypeptide(L)'
;MSQQAITTLNNNSTVEAINATFDKEIFIERIACPLHVFELKQGLKAIESGSVLKVNSNKQVIPELLAVARQIGRSAYSDADHTLFVTK
;
A
#
# COMPACT_ATOMS: atom_id res chain seq x y z
N MET A 1 17.76 -25.72 -12.49
CA MET A 1 16.69 -26.73 -12.55
C MET A 1 16.09 -26.83 -11.15
N SER A 2 15.03 -26.07 -10.86
CA SER A 2 13.59 -26.39 -10.99
C SER A 2 13.05 -27.05 -9.72
N GLN A 3 12.22 -26.33 -8.95
CA GLN A 3 11.00 -26.86 -8.34
C GLN A 3 9.94 -25.75 -8.29
N GLN A 4 8.97 -25.82 -9.19
CA GLN A 4 7.64 -25.22 -9.01
C GLN A 4 6.77 -26.27 -8.31
N ALA A 5 5.91 -25.87 -7.39
CA ALA A 5 4.79 -26.70 -6.94
C ALA A 5 3.53 -25.82 -6.85
N ILE A 6 2.45 -26.32 -7.45
CA ILE A 6 1.17 -25.67 -7.73
C ILE A 6 0.15 -26.03 -6.64
N THR A 7 -0.50 -25.00 -6.10
CA THR A 7 -1.93 -24.85 -5.71
C THR A 7 -2.61 -25.76 -4.67
N THR A 8 -3.22 -25.11 -3.67
CA THR A 8 -4.59 -25.46 -3.22
C THR A 8 -5.45 -24.20 -3.32
N LEU A 9 -6.32 -24.15 -4.33
CA LEU A 9 -7.31 -23.09 -4.55
C LEU A 9 -8.56 -23.46 -3.72
N ASN A 10 -8.90 -22.64 -2.72
CA ASN A 10 -10.16 -22.71 -1.98
C ASN A 10 -11.00 -21.45 -2.30
N ASN A 11 -12.27 -21.67 -2.63
CA ASN A 11 -13.24 -20.69 -3.09
C ASN A 11 -13.66 -19.73 -1.96
N ASN A 12 -13.00 -18.58 -1.84
CA ASN A 12 -13.59 -17.32 -1.38
C ASN A 12 -12.64 -16.18 -1.75
N SER A 13 -13.16 -15.08 -2.30
CA SER A 13 -12.46 -14.02 -3.05
C SER A 13 -11.37 -13.21 -2.29
N THR A 14 -10.35 -13.85 -1.74
CA THR A 14 -9.35 -13.21 -0.86
C THR A 14 -7.91 -13.68 -1.13
N VAL A 15 -7.57 -13.94 -2.40
CA VAL A 15 -6.23 -14.42 -2.80
C VAL A 15 -5.65 -13.61 -3.98
N GLU A 16 -5.98 -12.32 -4.08
CA GLU A 16 -5.24 -11.40 -4.97
C GLU A 16 -4.18 -10.57 -4.22
N ALA A 17 -4.07 -10.71 -2.89
CA ALA A 17 -3.13 -9.95 -2.05
C ALA A 17 -1.82 -10.69 -1.72
N ILE A 18 -1.66 -11.96 -2.11
CA ILE A 18 -0.59 -12.84 -1.56
C ILE A 18 0.75 -12.70 -2.31
N ASN A 19 0.82 -11.97 -3.43
CA ASN A 19 2.04 -11.83 -4.24
C ASN A 19 2.43 -10.37 -4.55
N ALA A 20 1.87 -9.39 -3.86
CA ALA A 20 2.32 -8.02 -4.04
C ALA A 20 3.65 -7.82 -3.31
N THR A 21 4.73 -7.64 -4.07
CA THR A 21 6.07 -7.40 -3.50
C THR A 21 6.06 -6.06 -2.79
N PHE A 22 6.37 -6.06 -1.49
CA PHE A 22 6.64 -4.83 -0.75
C PHE A 22 7.93 -4.23 -1.27
N ASP A 23 7.82 -3.08 -1.93
CA ASP A 23 8.94 -2.44 -2.60
C ASP A 23 9.57 -1.36 -1.71
N LYS A 24 8.71 -0.59 -1.03
CA LYS A 24 9.17 0.54 -0.23
C LYS A 24 8.27 0.82 0.97
N GLU A 25 8.89 1.37 2.00
CA GLU A 25 8.24 1.89 3.20
C GLU A 25 8.56 3.38 3.39
N ILE A 26 7.56 4.18 3.75
CA ILE A 26 7.70 5.60 4.08
C ILE A 26 7.08 5.92 5.44
N PHE A 27 7.66 6.88 6.15
CA PHE A 27 7.23 7.30 7.49
C PHE A 27 6.78 8.76 7.43
N ILE A 28 5.47 8.98 7.56
CA ILE A 28 4.83 10.31 7.46
C ILE A 28 4.21 10.77 8.79
N GLU A 29 4.42 10.00 9.86
CA GLU A 29 4.00 10.28 11.24
C GLU A 29 4.37 11.67 11.79
N ARG A 30 5.44 12.29 11.29
CA ARG A 30 5.93 13.62 11.71
C ARG A 30 5.79 14.70 10.64
N ILE A 31 5.10 14.39 9.54
CA ILE A 31 5.00 15.28 8.40
C ILE A 31 3.72 16.11 8.52
N ALA A 32 3.86 17.43 8.57
CA ALA A 32 2.74 18.35 8.65
C ALA A 32 1.85 18.25 7.40
N CYS A 33 0.54 18.36 7.56
CA CYS A 33 -0.38 18.50 6.43
C CYS A 33 -0.04 19.80 5.67
N PRO A 34 0.00 19.83 4.31
CA PRO A 34 -0.38 18.77 3.37
C PRO A 34 0.82 17.96 2.81
N LEU A 35 2.00 18.01 3.42
CA LEU A 35 3.22 17.36 2.89
C LEU A 35 3.11 15.83 2.88
N HIS A 36 2.35 15.21 3.78
CA HIS A 36 2.08 13.77 3.81
C HIS A 36 1.45 13.21 2.49
N VAL A 37 0.65 14.00 1.78
CA VAL A 37 0.02 13.64 0.51
C VAL A 37 1.05 13.71 -0.62
N PHE A 38 1.97 14.67 -0.54
CA PHE A 38 3.09 14.76 -1.46
C PHE A 38 4.00 13.54 -1.32
N GLU A 39 4.37 13.17 -0.09
CA GLU A 39 5.19 11.99 0.19
C GLU A 39 4.53 10.68 -0.26
N LEU A 40 3.22 10.54 -0.07
CA LEU A 40 2.47 9.41 -0.62
C LEU A 40 2.61 9.32 -2.14
N LYS A 41 2.41 10.44 -2.85
CA LYS A 41 2.53 10.49 -4.31
C LYS A 41 3.95 10.20 -4.79
N GLN A 42 4.96 10.71 -4.10
CA GLN A 42 6.37 10.48 -4.44
C GLN A 42 6.77 9.03 -4.15
N GLY A 43 6.33 8.46 -3.04
CA GLY A 43 6.50 7.05 -2.71
C GLY A 43 5.91 6.15 -3.79
N LEU A 44 4.69 6.43 -4.23
CA LEU A 44 4.04 5.67 -5.30
C LEU A 44 4.72 5.81 -6.66
N LYS A 45 5.34 6.96 -6.94
CA LYS A 45 6.16 7.10 -8.16
C LYS A 45 7.43 6.27 -8.08
N ALA A 46 8.00 6.11 -6.88
CA ALA A 46 9.28 5.46 -6.64
C ALA A 46 9.22 3.91 -6.65
N ILE A 47 8.06 3.30 -6.35
CA ILE A 47 7.93 1.83 -6.37
C ILE A 47 7.70 1.29 -7.78
N GLU A 48 7.96 0.00 -8.02
CA GLU A 48 7.62 -0.66 -9.29
C GLU A 48 6.11 -0.89 -9.48
N SER A 49 5.67 -1.10 -10.73
CA SER A 49 4.25 -1.38 -11.02
C SER A 49 3.89 -2.79 -10.53
N GLY A 50 2.75 -2.94 -9.85
CA GLY A 50 2.36 -4.20 -9.21
C GLY A 50 2.97 -4.39 -7.80
N SER A 51 3.80 -3.44 -7.35
CA SER A 51 4.33 -3.42 -5.98
C SER A 51 3.42 -2.66 -5.03
N VAL A 52 3.67 -2.84 -3.73
CA VAL A 52 2.97 -2.14 -2.64
C VAL A 52 3.91 -1.19 -1.91
N LEU A 53 3.46 0.05 -1.73
CA LEU A 53 4.04 1.03 -0.83
C LEU A 53 3.41 0.87 0.56
N LYS A 54 4.26 0.67 1.56
CA LYS A 54 3.86 0.71 2.97
C LYS A 54 4.06 2.13 3.52
N VAL A 55 3.03 2.67 4.16
CA VAL A 55 2.99 4.04 4.65
C VAL A 55 2.68 4.02 6.14
N ASN A 56 3.66 4.32 6.98
CA ASN A 56 3.47 4.47 8.42
C ASN A 56 3.10 5.92 8.73
N SER A 57 1.95 6.12 9.34
CA SER A 57 1.32 7.42 9.51
C SER A 57 0.59 7.54 10.85
N ASN A 58 0.21 8.75 11.22
CA ASN A 58 -0.69 8.92 12.35
C ASN A 58 -2.11 8.45 11.96
N LYS A 59 -2.81 7.79 12.89
CA LYS A 59 -4.17 7.27 12.68
C LYS A 59 -5.15 8.35 12.17
N GLN A 60 -4.90 9.61 12.54
CA GLN A 60 -5.70 10.76 12.13
C GLN A 60 -5.63 11.06 10.62
N VAL A 61 -4.52 10.73 9.94
CA VAL A 61 -4.33 11.05 8.51
C VAL A 61 -4.64 9.87 7.59
N ILE A 62 -4.78 8.65 8.12
CA ILE A 62 -5.13 7.44 7.34
C ILE A 62 -6.37 7.63 6.46
N PRO A 63 -7.50 8.19 6.95
CA PRO A 63 -8.69 8.38 6.13
C PRO A 63 -8.45 9.30 4.92
N GLU A 64 -7.65 10.35 5.11
CA GLU A 64 -7.29 11.29 4.06
C GLU A 64 -6.39 10.65 3.00
N LEU A 65 -5.36 9.91 3.44
CA LEU A 65 -4.45 9.20 2.54
C LEU A 65 -5.18 8.10 1.76
N LEU A 66 -6.13 7.41 2.37
CA LEU A 66 -7.03 6.47 1.69
C LEU A 66 -7.85 7.17 0.60
N ALA A 67 -8.44 8.33 0.93
CA ALA A 67 -9.22 9.11 -0.03
C ALA A 67 -8.35 9.57 -1.20
N VAL A 68 -7.14 10.07 -0.93
CA VAL A 68 -6.18 10.47 -1.96
C VAL A 68 -5.80 9.28 -2.84
N ALA A 69 -5.43 8.14 -2.26
CA ALA A 69 -5.06 6.94 -3.00
C ALA A 69 -6.19 6.48 -3.94
N ARG A 70 -7.45 6.53 -3.47
CA ARG A 70 -8.61 6.23 -4.31
C ARG A 70 -8.84 7.26 -5.41
N GLN A 71 -8.65 8.56 -5.13
CA GLN A 71 -8.77 9.63 -6.14
C GLN A 71 -7.78 9.46 -7.29
N ILE A 72 -6.57 8.95 -7.02
CA ILE A 72 -5.57 8.66 -8.05
C ILE A 72 -5.73 7.27 -8.68
N GLY A 73 -6.84 6.57 -8.41
CA GLY A 73 -7.15 5.27 -9.00
C GLY A 73 -6.32 4.11 -8.46
N ARG A 74 -5.80 4.20 -7.23
CA ARG A 74 -5.02 3.15 -6.59
C ARG A 74 -5.83 2.39 -5.54
N SER A 75 -5.55 1.09 -5.42
CA SER A 75 -6.09 0.27 -4.35
C SER A 75 -5.30 0.54 -3.08
N ALA A 76 -6.01 0.85 -2.00
CA ALA A 76 -5.41 1.12 -0.72
C ALA A 76 -6.22 0.49 0.41
N TYR A 77 -5.52 -0.11 1.38
CA TYR A 77 -6.11 -0.69 2.58
C TYR A 77 -5.30 -0.33 3.82
N SER A 78 -5.98 -0.25 4.95
CA SER A 78 -5.39 0.02 6.27
C SER A 78 -5.56 -1.22 7.13
N ASP A 79 -4.53 -1.56 7.89
CA ASP A 79 -4.51 -2.79 8.70
C ASP A 79 -5.18 -2.62 10.07
N ALA A 80 -4.79 -1.64 10.90
CA ALA A 80 -5.61 -1.13 12.04
C ALA A 80 -4.89 -0.06 12.89
N ASP A 81 -3.56 -0.16 13.02
CA ASP A 81 -2.84 0.64 14.01
C ASP A 81 -2.38 1.98 13.46
N HIS A 82 -1.48 1.98 12.48
CA HIS A 82 -0.88 3.22 11.96
C HIS A 82 -0.43 3.11 10.50
N THR A 83 -0.76 2.01 9.84
CA THR A 83 -0.19 1.65 8.55
C THR A 83 -1.24 1.61 7.45
N LEU A 84 -0.87 2.21 6.32
CA LEU A 84 -1.60 2.21 5.06
C LEU A 84 -0.75 1.48 4.01
N PHE A 85 -1.39 0.65 3.21
CA PHE A 85 -0.79 -0.05 2.09
C PHE A 85 -1.43 0.42 0.81
N VAL A 86 -0.62 0.81 -0.18
CA VAL A 86 -1.12 1.35 -1.46
C VAL A 86 -0.40 0.70 -2.63
N THR A 87 -1.15 0.22 -3.62
CA THR A 87 -0.59 -0.40 -4.84
C THR A 87 -0.27 0.63 -5.92
N LYS A 88 0.70 0.32 -6.80
CA LYS A 88 0.98 1.07 -8.04
C LYS A 88 0.57 0.30 -9.28
#